data_AF-B8Y6F5-F1
#
_entry.id   AF-B8Y6F5-F1
#
_cell.length_a   1.000
_cell.length_b   1.000
_cell.length_c   1.000
_cell.angle_alpha   90.00
_cell.angle_beta   90.00
_cell.angle_gamma   90.00
#
_symmetry.space_group_name_H-M   'P 1'
#
loop_
_entity.id
_entity.type
_entity.pdbx_description
1 polymer ?
#
loop_
_entity_poly.entity_id
_entity_poly.type
_entity_poly.pdbx_seq_one_letter_code
_entity_poly.pdbx_strand_id
1 'polypeptide(L)'
;VNDHARDSLADATTATQAEASLPRNLTIKYTDGFKEVAGVVSKEYIPKGTRFGPLVGEIYTPDTVPKDANRKYFWRIYASGNFHHFVDGFNEDKSNWMRYVNPAHSVQEQNLAA
;
A
#
# COMPACT_ATOMS: atom_id res chain seq x y z
N VAL A 1 -40.17 22.45 -12.42
CA VAL A 1 -38.86 23.14 -12.29
C VAL A 1 -37.87 22.05 -11.94
N ASN A 2 -36.86 21.85 -12.78
CA ASN A 2 -36.06 20.62 -12.87
C ASN A 2 -35.32 20.28 -11.58
N ASP A 3 -35.60 19.11 -11.01
CA ASP A 3 -34.63 18.39 -10.19
C ASP A 3 -33.57 17.85 -11.15
N HIS A 4 -32.37 18.43 -11.08
CA HIS A 4 -31.21 17.93 -11.81
C HIS A 4 -30.88 16.53 -11.31
N ALA A 5 -31.29 15.53 -12.07
CA ALA A 5 -30.64 14.23 -12.11
C ALA A 5 -29.16 14.48 -12.44
N ARG A 6 -28.29 14.36 -11.43
CA ARG A 6 -26.88 14.10 -11.70
C ARG A 6 -26.77 12.63 -12.05
N ASP A 7 -27.02 12.35 -13.32
CA ASP A 7 -26.33 11.25 -13.99
C ASP A 7 -24.84 11.56 -13.86
N SER A 8 -24.19 10.83 -12.96
CA SER A 8 -22.76 10.67 -12.96
C SER A 8 -22.55 9.18 -12.80
N LEU A 9 -22.78 8.48 -13.91
CA LEU A 9 -22.03 7.29 -14.30
C LEU A 9 -20.54 7.68 -14.35
N ALA A 10 -19.96 7.93 -13.17
CA ALA A 10 -18.53 7.93 -13.00
C ALA A 10 -18.15 6.46 -12.94
N ASP A 11 -17.48 5.99 -13.99
CA ASP A 11 -16.91 4.66 -14.13
C ASP A 11 -16.62 4.03 -12.76
N ALA A 12 -17.35 2.95 -12.44
CA ALA A 12 -17.01 2.10 -11.33
C ALA A 12 -15.71 1.36 -11.69
N THR A 13 -14.58 2.07 -11.72
CA THR A 13 -13.29 1.45 -11.47
C THR A 13 -13.38 0.82 -10.10
N THR A 14 -13.61 -0.50 -10.09
CA THR A 14 -13.52 -1.32 -8.90
C THR A 14 -12.17 -1.04 -8.26
N ALA A 15 -12.19 -0.54 -7.01
CA ALA A 15 -10.96 -0.27 -6.27
C ALA A 15 -10.11 -1.54 -6.21
N THR A 16 -8.79 -1.39 -6.39
CA THR A 16 -7.86 -2.54 -6.30
C THR A 16 -7.88 -3.12 -4.90
N GLN A 17 -7.38 -4.35 -4.71
CA GLN A 17 -7.27 -4.94 -3.37
C GLN A 17 -6.47 -4.02 -2.42
N ALA A 18 -5.39 -3.40 -2.92
CA ALA A 18 -4.56 -2.50 -2.15
C ALA A 18 -5.34 -1.28 -1.66
N GLU A 19 -6.12 -0.63 -2.53
CA GLU A 19 -6.96 0.52 -2.16
C GLU A 19 -8.10 0.12 -1.21
N ALA A 20 -8.82 -0.97 -1.52
CA ALA A 20 -9.96 -1.44 -0.75
C ALA A 20 -9.58 -1.91 0.68
N SER A 21 -8.33 -2.33 0.87
CA SER A 21 -7.82 -2.79 2.17
C SER A 21 -7.44 -1.66 3.15
N LEU A 22 -7.55 -0.39 2.74
CA LEU A 22 -7.15 0.76 3.55
C LEU A 22 -8.02 0.90 4.83
N PRO A 23 -7.41 0.95 6.02
CA PRO A 23 -8.13 1.23 7.27
C PRO A 23 -8.84 2.58 7.24
N ARG A 24 -10.04 2.65 7.85
CA ARG A 24 -10.90 3.86 7.87
C ARG A 24 -10.24 5.11 8.46
N ASN A 25 -9.22 4.93 9.29
CA ASN A 25 -8.47 5.99 9.96
C ASN A 25 -7.32 6.55 9.11
N LEU A 26 -7.16 6.06 7.89
CA LEU A 26 -6.15 6.46 6.92
C LEU A 26 -6.81 6.94 5.61
N THR A 27 -6.05 7.68 4.80
CA THR A 27 -6.40 8.02 3.42
C THR A 27 -5.16 7.94 2.55
N ILE A 28 -5.33 7.53 1.30
CA ILE A 28 -4.29 7.63 0.28
C ILE A 28 -4.28 9.08 -0.24
N LYS A 29 -3.10 9.68 -0.30
CA LYS A 29 -2.86 10.99 -0.92
C LYS A 29 -2.41 10.75 -2.35
N TYR A 30 -2.98 11.47 -3.30
CA TYR A 30 -2.60 11.42 -4.71
C TYR A 30 -1.90 12.71 -5.12
N THR A 31 -1.03 12.65 -6.13
CA THR A 31 -0.48 13.84 -6.78
C THR A 31 -1.55 14.48 -7.65
N ASP A 32 -1.56 15.81 -7.70
CA ASP A 32 -2.54 16.55 -8.48
C ASP A 32 -2.41 16.21 -9.97
N GLY A 33 -3.53 15.85 -10.60
CA GLY A 33 -3.63 15.68 -12.05
C GLY A 33 -3.32 14.28 -12.60
N PHE A 34 -2.68 13.36 -11.86
CA PHE A 34 -2.21 12.09 -12.44
C PHE A 34 -2.68 10.80 -11.77
N LYS A 35 -3.54 10.86 -10.73
CA LYS A 35 -3.95 9.68 -9.93
C LYS A 35 -2.75 8.83 -9.43
N GLU A 36 -1.55 9.39 -9.40
CA GLU A 36 -0.38 8.71 -8.85
C GLU A 36 -0.42 8.84 -7.33
N VAL A 37 -0.19 7.74 -6.62
CA VAL A 37 -0.19 7.72 -5.17
C VAL A 37 1.05 8.44 -4.63
N ALA A 38 0.83 9.54 -3.93
CA ALA A 38 1.85 10.31 -3.23
C ALA A 38 2.21 9.72 -1.87
N GLY A 39 1.31 8.94 -1.24
CA GLY A 39 1.57 8.26 0.03
C GLY A 39 0.29 7.99 0.85
N VAL A 40 0.46 7.60 2.12
CA VAL A 40 -0.64 7.36 3.06
C VAL A 40 -0.55 8.36 4.21
N VAL A 41 -1.69 8.95 4.59
CA VAL A 41 -1.79 9.91 5.70
C VAL A 41 -2.92 9.54 6.66
N SER A 42 -2.77 9.92 7.93
CA SER A 42 -3.81 9.70 8.94
C SER A 42 -4.97 10.68 8.79
N LYS A 43 -6.19 10.19 9.03
CA LYS A 43 -7.41 11.01 9.12
C LYS A 43 -7.74 11.43 10.56
N GLU A 44 -7.16 10.73 11.52
CA GLU A 44 -7.35 10.95 12.95
C GLU A 44 -6.05 10.65 13.71
N TYR A 45 -6.05 10.94 15.01
CA TYR A 45 -4.93 10.61 15.87
C TYR A 45 -4.72 9.09 15.94
N ILE A 46 -3.48 8.64 15.70
CA ILE A 46 -3.08 7.24 15.81
C ILE A 46 -2.23 7.09 17.07
N PRO A 47 -2.68 6.33 18.09
CA PRO A 47 -1.90 6.11 19.30
C PRO A 47 -0.56 5.41 19.04
N LYS A 48 0.47 5.78 19.81
CA LYS A 48 1.76 5.08 19.79
C LYS A 48 1.57 3.60 20.15
N GLY A 49 2.24 2.71 19.44
CA GLY A 49 2.11 1.26 19.62
C GLY A 49 0.96 0.63 18.84
N THR A 50 0.25 1.40 18.01
CA THR A 50 -0.72 0.84 17.04
C THR A 50 0.00 -0.06 16.04
N ARG A 51 -0.49 -1.28 15.88
CA ARG A 51 0.05 -2.26 14.93
C ARG A 51 -0.80 -2.28 13.66
N PHE A 52 -0.13 -2.15 12.52
CA PHE A 52 -0.71 -2.37 11.20
C PHE A 52 -0.20 -3.68 10.60
N GLY A 53 -0.97 -4.28 9.69
CA GLY A 53 -0.57 -5.47 8.96
C GLY A 53 -1.28 -6.77 9.39
N PRO A 54 -0.82 -7.93 8.87
CA PRO A 54 0.45 -8.13 8.16
C PRO A 54 0.52 -7.45 6.79
N LEU A 55 1.74 -7.27 6.28
CA LEU A 55 1.97 -6.90 4.88
C LEU A 55 1.44 -8.04 3.98
N VAL A 56 0.76 -7.69 2.89
CA VAL A 56 0.23 -8.65 1.92
C VAL A 56 0.83 -8.34 0.54
N GLY A 57 1.25 -9.38 -0.17
CA GLY A 57 1.86 -9.31 -1.49
C GLY A 57 2.09 -10.71 -2.06
N GLU A 58 2.60 -10.77 -3.29
CA GLU A 58 3.01 -12.03 -3.91
C GLU A 58 4.27 -12.59 -3.23
N ILE A 59 4.36 -13.91 -3.08
CA ILE A 59 5.49 -14.56 -2.41
C ILE A 59 6.45 -15.11 -3.44
N TYR A 60 7.73 -14.74 -3.33
CA TYR A 60 8.80 -15.26 -4.17
C TYR A 60 9.95 -15.84 -3.33
N THR A 61 10.35 -17.06 -3.65
CA THR A 61 11.64 -17.63 -3.19
C THR A 61 12.79 -17.12 -4.08
N PRO A 62 14.06 -17.34 -3.73
CA PRO A 62 15.19 -17.03 -4.63
C PRO A 62 15.04 -17.64 -6.03
N ASP A 63 14.44 -18.83 -6.12
CA ASP A 63 14.35 -19.58 -7.38
C ASP A 63 13.16 -19.18 -8.24
N THR A 64 12.13 -18.55 -7.63
CA THR A 64 10.87 -18.21 -8.29
C THR A 64 10.74 -16.72 -8.61
N VAL A 65 11.69 -15.88 -8.21
CA VAL A 65 11.65 -14.44 -8.51
C VAL A 65 11.86 -14.20 -10.02
N PRO A 66 10.96 -13.45 -10.70
CA PRO A 66 11.16 -13.10 -12.10
C PRO A 66 12.46 -12.30 -12.30
N LYS A 67 13.16 -12.54 -13.41
CA LYS A 67 14.45 -11.89 -13.71
C LYS A 67 14.32 -10.37 -13.87
N ASP A 68 13.19 -9.93 -14.37
CA ASP A 68 12.79 -8.54 -14.63
C ASP A 68 11.87 -7.97 -13.53
N ALA A 69 11.75 -8.65 -12.39
CA ALA A 69 10.90 -8.20 -11.29
C ALA A 69 11.28 -6.80 -10.81
N ASN A 70 10.28 -5.93 -10.67
CA ASN A 70 10.45 -4.63 -10.05
C ASN A 70 10.60 -4.79 -8.54
N ARG A 71 11.83 -4.63 -8.03
CA ARG A 71 12.15 -4.86 -6.62
C ARG A 71 11.78 -3.70 -5.69
N LYS A 72 11.09 -2.66 -6.17
CA LYS A 72 10.72 -1.47 -5.39
C LYS A 72 9.87 -1.81 -4.16
N TYR A 73 8.99 -2.81 -4.24
CA TYR A 73 8.04 -3.16 -3.18
C TYR A 73 8.38 -4.48 -2.47
N PHE A 74 9.63 -4.92 -2.55
CA PHE A 74 10.08 -6.18 -1.95
C PHE A 74 10.38 -6.02 -0.47
N TRP A 75 9.85 -6.95 0.33
CA TRP A 75 10.20 -7.14 1.72
C TRP A 75 10.83 -8.51 1.91
N ARG A 76 11.95 -8.58 2.63
CA ARG A 76 12.65 -9.84 2.91
C ARG A 76 12.15 -10.45 4.21
N ILE A 77 11.77 -11.72 4.15
CA ILE A 77 11.36 -12.49 5.32
C ILE A 77 12.48 -13.46 5.69
N TYR A 78 12.83 -13.47 6.97
CA TYR A 78 13.83 -14.35 7.54
C TYR A 78 13.18 -15.34 8.50
N ALA A 79 13.65 -16.58 8.50
CA ALA A 79 13.24 -17.61 9.44
C ALA A 79 14.50 -18.28 10.01
N SER A 80 14.58 -18.38 11.33
CA SER A 80 15.74 -18.97 12.02
C SER A 80 17.09 -18.38 11.59
N GLY A 81 17.14 -17.06 11.40
CA GLY A 81 18.35 -16.32 10.97
C GLY A 81 18.69 -16.42 9.48
N ASN A 82 17.97 -17.23 8.70
CA ASN A 82 18.21 -17.42 7.28
C ASN A 82 17.16 -16.71 6.42
N PHE A 83 17.56 -16.23 5.25
CA PHE A 83 16.62 -15.68 4.28
C PHE A 83 15.64 -16.79 3.84
N HIS A 84 14.34 -16.50 3.91
CA HIS A 84 13.29 -17.46 3.57
C HIS A 84 12.64 -17.13 2.22
N HIS A 85 12.05 -15.94 2.08
CA HIS A 85 11.36 -15.51 0.86
C HIS A 85 11.20 -13.98 0.82
N PHE A 86 10.74 -13.47 -0.31
CA PHE A 86 10.25 -12.13 -0.49
C PHE A 86 8.72 -12.09 -0.38
N VAL A 87 8.20 -10.99 0.15
CA VAL A 87 6.83 -10.53 -0.09
C VAL A 87 6.92 -9.32 -1.01
N ASP A 88 6.28 -9.39 -2.18
CA ASP A 88 6.27 -8.34 -3.19
C ASP A 88 4.90 -7.64 -3.26
N GLY A 89 4.89 -6.36 -2.89
CA GLY A 89 3.71 -5.51 -2.96
C GLY A 89 3.47 -4.85 -4.31
N PHE A 90 4.16 -5.24 -5.39
CA PHE A 90 4.07 -4.53 -6.68
C PHE A 90 2.65 -4.57 -7.29
N ASN A 91 2.01 -5.75 -7.34
CA ASN A 91 0.68 -5.91 -7.92
C ASN A 91 -0.42 -5.43 -6.97
N GLU A 92 -1.15 -4.36 -7.33
CA GLU A 92 -2.17 -3.72 -6.49
C GLU A 92 -3.36 -4.65 -6.19
N ASP A 93 -3.66 -5.59 -7.10
CA ASP A 93 -4.75 -6.56 -6.93
C ASP A 93 -4.37 -7.76 -6.08
N LYS A 94 -3.09 -7.87 -5.68
CA LYS A 94 -2.57 -8.98 -4.85
C LYS A 94 -1.83 -8.50 -3.60
N SER A 95 -1.96 -7.22 -3.26
CA SER A 95 -1.29 -6.60 -2.13
C SER A 95 -2.26 -5.76 -1.31
N ASN A 96 -1.82 -5.27 -0.16
CA ASN A 96 -2.61 -4.36 0.67
C ASN A 96 -2.07 -2.92 0.63
N TRP A 97 -2.82 -2.02 1.25
CA TRP A 97 -2.55 -0.58 1.30
C TRP A 97 -1.14 -0.20 1.79
N MET A 98 -0.48 -1.09 2.54
CA MET A 98 0.86 -0.85 3.08
C MET A 98 1.90 -0.66 1.97
N ARG A 99 1.65 -1.14 0.75
CA ARG A 99 2.49 -0.87 -0.43
C ARG A 99 2.67 0.62 -0.73
N TYR A 100 1.69 1.45 -0.34
CA TYR A 100 1.67 2.89 -0.59
C TYR A 100 2.36 3.70 0.52
N VAL A 101 2.84 3.07 1.58
CA VAL A 101 3.56 3.76 2.66
C VAL A 101 4.97 4.10 2.19
N ASN A 102 5.33 5.38 2.19
CA ASN A 102 6.65 5.83 1.81
C ASN A 102 7.69 5.57 2.92
N PRO A 103 8.96 5.31 2.55
CA PRO A 103 10.05 5.33 3.52
C PRO A 103 10.24 6.74 4.09
N ALA A 104 10.57 6.83 5.38
CA ALA A 104 10.97 8.10 5.99
C ALA A 104 12.37 8.50 5.50
N HIS A 105 12.60 9.80 5.26
CA HIS A 105 13.91 10.31 4.84
C HIS A 105 14.84 10.62 6.02
N SER A 106 14.29 10.67 7.23
CA SER A 106 15.04 10.89 8.47
C SER A 106 14.39 10.18 9.66
N VAL A 107 15.15 10.04 10.76
CA VAL A 107 14.63 9.49 12.03
C VAL A 107 13.54 10.39 12.62
N GLN A 108 13.64 11.71 12.39
CA GLN A 108 12.67 12.69 12.87
C GLN A 108 11.31 12.57 12.16
N GLU A 109 11.31 12.17 10.89
CA GLU A 109 10.09 11.92 10.11
C GLU A 109 9.50 10.52 10.37
N GLN A 110 10.29 9.59 10.88
CA GLN A 110 9.86 8.21 11.09
C GLN A 110 8.78 8.11 12.18
N ASN A 111 7.63 7.56 11.80
CA ASN A 111 6.50 7.31 12.71
C ASN A 111 6.02 5.85 12.75
N LEU A 112 6.59 4.98 11.88
CA LEU A 112 6.36 3.54 11.83
C LEU A 112 7.69 2.78 11.85
N ALA A 113 7.68 1.58 12.43
CA ALA A 113 8.78 0.63 12.40
C ALA A 113 8.31 -0.67 11.76
N ALA A 114 9.16 -1.29 10.96
CA ALA A 114 8.91 -2.53 10.23
C ALA A 114 10.08 -3.50 10.42
#